data_AF-A0A940KJN2-F1
#
_entry.id   AF-A0A940KJN2-F1
#
_cell.length_a   1.000
_cell.length_b   1.000
_cell.length_c   1.000
_cell.angle_alpha   90.00
_cell.angle_beta   90.00
_cell.angle_gamma   90.00
#
_symmetry.space_group_name_H-M   'P 1'
#
loop_
_entity.id
_entity.type
_entity.pdbx_description
1 polymer ?
#
loop_
_entity_poly.entity_id
_entity_poly.type
_entity_poly.pdbx_seq_one_letter_code
_entity_poly.pdbx_strand_id
1 'polypeptide(L)'
;AKSFIEVTKAIGPYLSTEVRGVNAADRLAALLAAHRDPETFRWTGSPKLEVPEQVIPTDVPAWWLLKKKNAMFYNGFGRGDFGKFLMASNLLTVNDTSESREVDSHMPDVLAFIYSLQAPKFPGTIDAPLAKEGEAIFNGHCSKCHGSYGDSVSYPNLLVPQHIIRTDSMLYTSNYSNPQFVQWFNNSWFTKGDHPARLEPYAGYIAPPLDGIWITAPYLHNGSVPDLENLLNSKNRPQYWSRDFDKPQYNHDNPGWAYVRHEKPGKNIYNTDLPGYSNKGHYFGDKLTDHERKALIEYLKTL
;
A
#
# COMPACT_ATOMS: atom_id res chain seq x y z
N ALA A 1 -3.69 9.01 29.00
CA ALA A 1 -3.01 10.14 28.32
C ALA A 1 -1.48 10.16 28.53
N LYS A 2 -0.95 9.97 29.76
CA LYS A 2 0.51 10.04 30.02
C LYS A 2 1.35 9.12 29.10
N SER A 3 1.00 7.84 29.02
CA SER A 3 1.66 6.84 28.17
C SER A 3 1.67 7.26 26.69
N PHE A 4 0.51 7.61 26.13
CA PHE A 4 0.41 8.13 24.76
C PHE A 4 1.30 9.35 24.48
N ILE A 5 1.36 10.31 25.40
CA ILE A 5 2.22 11.51 25.24
C ILE A 5 3.70 11.12 25.27
N GLU A 6 4.09 10.21 26.16
CA GLU A 6 5.46 9.71 26.26
C GLU A 6 5.89 8.99 24.97
N VAL A 7 5.09 8.04 24.51
CA VAL A 7 5.32 7.30 23.25
C VAL A 7 5.43 8.27 22.07
N THR A 8 4.45 9.18 21.94
CA THR A 8 4.40 10.14 20.83
C THR A 8 5.60 11.07 20.82
N LYS A 9 6.06 11.55 21.99
CA LYS A 9 7.27 12.38 22.08
C LYS A 9 8.53 11.64 21.67
N ALA A 10 8.62 10.35 21.99
CA ALA A 10 9.79 9.53 21.67
C ALA A 10 9.90 9.25 20.17
N ILE A 11 8.79 8.94 19.50
CA ILE A 11 8.83 8.49 18.09
C ILE A 11 8.46 9.59 17.08
N GLY A 12 7.69 10.59 17.49
CA GLY A 12 7.11 11.62 16.63
C GLY A 12 8.12 12.34 15.71
N PRO A 13 9.31 12.75 16.21
CA PRO A 13 10.33 13.38 15.37
C PRO A 13 10.79 12.52 14.18
N TYR A 14 10.57 11.21 14.21
CA TYR A 14 11.03 10.27 13.20
C TYR A 14 9.92 9.85 12.23
N LEU A 15 8.72 10.43 12.26
CA LEU A 15 7.57 9.98 11.46
C LEU A 15 7.26 10.84 10.23
N SER A 16 8.22 11.64 9.77
CA SER A 16 8.03 12.49 8.58
C SER A 16 8.48 11.77 7.31
N THR A 17 7.66 11.85 6.26
CA THR A 17 8.05 11.47 4.89
C THR A 17 8.64 12.67 4.16
N GLU A 18 9.43 12.41 3.12
CA GLU A 18 10.06 13.47 2.30
C GLU A 18 9.03 14.21 1.44
N VAL A 19 7.91 13.56 1.12
CA VAL A 19 6.82 14.12 0.30
C VAL A 19 5.47 13.92 0.98
N ARG A 20 4.50 14.80 0.68
CA ARG A 20 3.11 14.69 1.15
C ARG A 20 2.34 13.71 0.27
N GLY A 21 1.44 12.92 0.86
CA GLY A 21 0.52 12.02 0.13
C GLY A 21 0.82 10.53 0.30
N VAL A 22 2.01 10.19 0.80
CA VAL A 22 2.39 8.86 1.27
C VAL A 22 2.48 8.86 2.80
N ASN A 23 2.62 7.70 3.41
CA ASN A 23 2.65 7.54 4.86
C ASN A 23 3.90 6.76 5.34
N ALA A 24 4.17 6.88 6.65
CA ALA A 24 5.27 6.22 7.36
C ALA A 24 4.77 5.10 8.29
N ALA A 25 3.69 4.39 7.94
CA ALA A 25 3.07 3.39 8.82
C ALA A 25 4.00 2.22 9.18
N ASP A 26 4.78 1.71 8.21
CA ASP A 26 5.75 0.64 8.48
C ASP A 26 6.86 1.12 9.44
N ARG A 27 7.27 2.39 9.29
CA ARG A 27 8.22 3.01 10.21
C ARG A 27 7.64 3.23 11.60
N LEU A 28 6.38 3.63 11.69
CA LEU A 28 5.64 3.73 12.95
C LEU A 28 5.65 2.37 13.68
N ALA A 29 5.33 1.29 12.98
CA ALA A 29 5.37 -0.06 13.56
C ALA A 29 6.78 -0.43 14.04
N ALA A 30 7.82 -0.15 13.25
CA ALA A 30 9.20 -0.43 13.62
C ALA A 30 9.68 0.39 14.84
N LEU A 31 9.34 1.68 14.91
CA LEU A 31 9.69 2.55 16.04
C LEU A 31 8.96 2.12 17.32
N LEU A 32 7.70 1.71 17.22
CA LEU A 32 6.96 1.18 18.36
C LEU A 32 7.56 -0.14 18.84
N ALA A 33 7.84 -1.08 17.92
CA ALA A 33 8.50 -2.34 18.24
C ALA A 33 9.87 -2.12 18.91
N ALA A 34 10.64 -1.13 18.47
CA ALA A 34 11.92 -0.81 19.06
C ALA A 34 11.84 -0.43 20.54
N HIS A 35 10.70 0.10 21.01
CA HIS A 35 10.51 0.52 22.39
C HIS A 35 9.57 -0.38 23.19
N ARG A 36 9.09 -1.48 22.61
CA ARG A 36 8.12 -2.38 23.25
C ARG A 36 8.76 -3.74 23.47
N ASP A 37 8.60 -4.26 24.68
CA ASP A 37 8.89 -5.67 24.93
C ASP A 37 7.92 -6.55 24.09
N PRO A 38 8.40 -7.55 23.33
CA PRO A 38 7.57 -8.30 22.39
C PRO A 38 6.46 -9.13 23.05
N GLU A 39 6.66 -9.58 24.30
CA GLU A 39 5.70 -10.46 24.99
C GLU A 39 4.72 -9.69 25.87
N THR A 40 5.16 -8.57 26.44
CA THR A 40 4.38 -7.80 27.41
C THR A 40 3.87 -6.48 26.84
N PHE A 41 4.43 -6.00 25.74
CA PHE A 41 4.22 -4.66 25.19
C PHE A 41 4.53 -3.54 26.18
N ARG A 42 5.31 -3.78 27.24
CA ARG A 42 5.74 -2.69 28.13
C ARG A 42 6.70 -1.76 27.41
N TRP A 43 6.48 -0.46 27.59
CA TRP A 43 7.32 0.59 27.00
C TRP A 43 8.68 0.70 27.69
N THR A 44 9.74 0.90 26.91
CA THR A 44 11.07 1.25 27.39
C THR A 44 11.47 2.64 26.91
N GLY A 45 12.01 3.47 27.80
CA GLY A 45 12.40 4.85 27.46
C GLY A 45 13.53 4.97 26.43
N SER A 46 14.26 3.89 26.15
CA SER A 46 15.29 3.81 25.11
C SER A 46 14.98 2.68 24.13
N PRO A 47 15.30 2.84 22.84
CA PRO A 47 15.08 1.79 21.85
C PRO A 47 15.97 0.57 22.13
N LYS A 48 15.42 -0.62 21.89
CA LYS A 48 16.05 -1.93 22.01
C LYS A 48 16.38 -2.55 20.66
N LEU A 49 15.80 -2.02 19.58
CA LEU A 49 16.08 -2.41 18.21
C LEU A 49 16.67 -1.20 17.47
N GLU A 50 17.61 -1.45 16.57
CA GLU A 50 18.08 -0.41 15.66
C GLU A 50 17.04 -0.19 14.55
N VAL A 51 16.60 1.06 14.38
CA VAL A 51 15.68 1.45 13.31
C VAL A 51 16.44 2.36 12.35
N PRO A 52 16.51 2.04 11.04
CA PRO A 52 17.28 2.83 10.10
C PRO A 52 16.71 4.24 9.99
N GLU A 53 17.57 5.25 9.82
CA GLU A 53 17.12 6.65 9.73
C GLU A 53 16.21 6.91 8.53
N GLN A 54 16.41 6.19 7.43
CA GLN A 54 15.65 6.37 6.20
C GLN A 54 14.17 5.96 6.38
N VAL A 55 13.27 6.88 6.05
CA VAL A 55 11.82 6.64 6.00
C VAL A 55 11.47 6.12 4.60
N ILE A 56 10.89 4.94 4.53
CA ILE A 56 10.43 4.33 3.27
C ILE A 56 8.96 4.69 3.09
N PRO A 57 8.58 5.33 1.97
CA PRO A 57 7.19 5.71 1.73
C PRO A 57 6.35 4.51 1.36
N THR A 58 5.11 4.52 1.82
CA THR A 58 4.06 3.63 1.29
C THR A 58 2.79 4.42 1.06
N ASP A 59 2.02 4.03 0.07
CA ASP A 59 0.64 4.49 -0.06
C ASP A 59 -0.29 3.63 0.83
N VAL A 60 -1.57 3.98 0.92
CA VAL A 60 -2.57 3.22 1.68
C VAL A 60 -3.40 2.35 0.73
N PRO A 61 -3.35 1.01 0.84
CA PRO A 61 -4.21 0.14 0.04
C PRO A 61 -5.69 0.37 0.34
N ALA A 62 -6.53 0.34 -0.69
CA ALA A 62 -7.98 0.46 -0.52
C ALA A 62 -8.56 -0.72 0.28
N TRP A 63 -9.27 -0.42 1.37
CA TRP A 63 -9.81 -1.43 2.29
C TRP A 63 -10.87 -2.34 1.66
N TRP A 64 -11.63 -1.85 0.69
CA TRP A 64 -12.62 -2.68 -0.03
C TRP A 64 -11.99 -3.85 -0.81
N LEU A 65 -10.68 -3.85 -0.99
CA LEU A 65 -9.92 -4.95 -1.61
C LEU A 65 -9.59 -6.08 -0.63
N LEU A 66 -9.63 -5.82 0.69
CA LEU A 66 -9.10 -6.74 1.70
C LEU A 66 -9.80 -8.11 1.66
N LYS A 67 -11.10 -8.15 1.36
CA LYS A 67 -11.90 -9.38 1.26
C LYS A 67 -11.42 -10.38 0.20
N LYS A 68 -10.65 -9.92 -0.78
CA LYS A 68 -10.04 -10.79 -1.80
C LYS A 68 -8.63 -11.24 -1.42
N LYS A 69 -8.00 -10.61 -0.42
CA LYS A 69 -6.58 -10.82 -0.13
C LYS A 69 -6.37 -11.96 0.87
N ASN A 70 -5.36 -12.79 0.59
CA ASN A 70 -4.82 -13.82 1.49
C ASN A 70 -3.55 -13.35 2.23
N ALA A 71 -3.09 -12.13 1.96
CA ALA A 71 -1.98 -11.50 2.68
C ALA A 71 -2.12 -9.99 2.75
N MET A 72 -1.63 -9.41 3.84
CA MET A 72 -1.63 -7.96 4.04
C MET A 72 -0.38 -7.28 3.49
N PHE A 73 -0.50 -5.96 3.30
CA PHE A 73 0.54 -5.05 2.79
C PHE A 73 0.88 -5.23 1.31
N TYR A 74 1.67 -4.30 0.74
CA TYR A 74 2.01 -4.31 -0.69
C TYR A 74 3.00 -5.43 -1.06
N ASN A 75 3.97 -5.71 -0.21
CA ASN A 75 4.94 -6.81 -0.38
C ASN A 75 4.36 -8.18 0.03
N GLY A 76 3.13 -8.19 0.56
CA GLY A 76 2.41 -9.40 0.97
C GLY A 76 3.03 -10.15 2.13
N PHE A 77 3.93 -9.55 2.91
CA PHE A 77 4.61 -10.25 3.99
C PHE A 77 3.73 -10.58 5.21
N GLY A 78 2.57 -9.94 5.39
CA GLY A 78 1.68 -10.21 6.51
C GLY A 78 0.79 -11.42 6.25
N ARG A 79 0.99 -12.52 7.01
CA ARG A 79 0.25 -13.78 6.91
C ARG A 79 -0.51 -14.11 8.20
N GLY A 80 -1.62 -14.83 8.08
CA GLY A 80 -2.44 -15.24 9.22
C GLY A 80 -3.53 -14.22 9.53
N ASP A 81 -3.74 -13.93 10.81
CA ASP A 81 -4.83 -13.06 11.26
C ASP A 81 -4.62 -11.59 10.84
N PHE A 82 -5.57 -11.03 10.07
CA PHE A 82 -5.53 -9.65 9.60
C PHE A 82 -5.89 -8.64 10.69
N GLY A 83 -6.70 -9.03 11.67
CA GLY A 83 -7.06 -8.22 12.83
C GLY A 83 -5.83 -7.86 13.64
N LYS A 84 -4.94 -8.84 13.89
CA LYS A 84 -3.63 -8.62 14.54
C LYS A 84 -2.78 -7.56 13.83
N PHE A 85 -2.77 -7.56 12.49
CA PHE A 85 -2.04 -6.54 11.72
C PHE A 85 -2.72 -5.16 11.78
N LEU A 86 -4.05 -5.11 11.68
CA LEU A 86 -4.80 -3.85 11.75
C LEU A 86 -4.67 -3.16 13.11
N MET A 87 -4.43 -3.92 14.17
CA MET A 87 -4.15 -3.36 15.49
C MET A 87 -2.66 -3.07 15.75
N ALA A 88 -1.72 -3.20 14.79
CA ALA A 88 -0.31 -2.92 15.09
C ALA A 88 -0.07 -1.49 15.61
N SER A 89 -0.87 -0.51 15.17
CA SER A 89 -0.85 0.87 15.66
C SER A 89 -1.39 1.04 17.08
N ASN A 90 -2.13 0.06 17.63
CA ASN A 90 -2.59 0.03 19.02
C ASN A 90 -1.40 0.13 20.01
N LEU A 91 -0.20 -0.31 19.61
CA LEU A 91 1.04 -0.14 20.37
C LEU A 91 1.33 1.33 20.74
N LEU A 92 0.70 2.30 20.07
CA LEU A 92 0.75 3.72 20.43
C LEU A 92 0.08 4.03 21.77
N THR A 93 -1.00 3.32 22.08
CA THR A 93 -1.92 3.70 23.14
C THR A 93 -1.93 2.73 24.31
N VAL A 94 -1.50 1.48 24.11
CA VAL A 94 -1.54 0.47 25.17
C VAL A 94 -0.39 0.54 26.15
N ASN A 95 -0.62 0.06 27.37
CA ASN A 95 0.40 -0.11 28.38
C ASN A 95 1.03 -1.51 28.38
N ASP A 96 0.21 -2.54 28.14
CA ASP A 96 0.64 -3.94 28.04
C ASP A 96 -0.34 -4.80 27.22
N THR A 97 -0.07 -6.10 27.12
CA THR A 97 -0.89 -7.04 26.34
C THR A 97 -2.29 -7.31 26.88
N SER A 98 -2.65 -6.89 28.11
CA SER A 98 -4.02 -7.02 28.60
C SER A 98 -4.98 -6.08 27.84
N GLU A 99 -4.55 -4.84 27.60
CA GLU A 99 -5.32 -3.86 26.81
C GLU A 99 -5.35 -4.27 25.33
N SER A 100 -4.28 -4.85 24.78
CA SER A 100 -4.31 -5.40 23.42
C SER A 100 -5.27 -6.59 23.29
N ARG A 101 -5.41 -7.44 24.31
CA ARG A 101 -6.43 -8.52 24.33
C ARG A 101 -7.85 -7.97 24.29
N GLU A 102 -8.12 -6.87 24.98
CA GLU A 102 -9.42 -6.20 24.91
C GLU A 102 -9.69 -5.65 23.50
N VAL A 103 -8.71 -5.01 22.85
CA VAL A 103 -8.93 -4.54 21.47
C VAL A 103 -9.09 -5.70 20.50
N ASP A 104 -8.36 -6.81 20.71
CA ASP A 104 -8.42 -8.01 19.88
C ASP A 104 -9.80 -8.63 19.84
N SER A 105 -10.51 -8.63 20.97
CA SER A 105 -11.88 -9.17 21.02
C SER A 105 -12.87 -8.40 20.16
N HIS A 106 -12.54 -7.17 19.75
CA HIS A 106 -13.35 -6.34 18.86
C HIS A 106 -12.88 -6.38 17.39
N MET A 107 -11.69 -6.94 17.12
CA MET A 107 -11.16 -7.00 15.75
C MET A 107 -11.99 -7.85 14.76
N PRO A 108 -12.69 -8.93 15.18
CA PRO A 108 -13.62 -9.62 14.29
C PRO A 108 -14.70 -8.71 13.71
N ASP A 109 -15.25 -7.77 14.50
CA ASP A 109 -16.26 -6.82 14.03
C ASP A 109 -15.68 -5.81 13.04
N VAL A 110 -14.47 -5.31 13.32
CA VAL A 110 -13.75 -4.40 12.40
C VAL A 110 -13.44 -5.10 11.07
N LEU A 111 -12.98 -6.35 11.11
CA LEU A 111 -12.74 -7.15 9.91
C LEU A 111 -14.03 -7.42 9.15
N ALA A 112 -15.12 -7.78 9.84
CA ALA A 112 -16.42 -7.99 9.21
C ALA A 112 -16.90 -6.73 8.48
N PHE A 113 -16.75 -5.55 9.11
CA PHE A 113 -17.03 -4.28 8.47
C PHE A 113 -16.17 -4.07 7.21
N ILE A 114 -14.85 -4.22 7.31
CA ILE A 114 -13.94 -4.03 6.16
C ILE A 114 -14.27 -5.03 5.04
N TYR A 115 -14.60 -6.28 5.36
CA TYR A 115 -14.98 -7.29 4.38
C TYR A 115 -16.33 -7.01 3.71
N SER A 116 -17.22 -6.25 4.36
CA SER A 116 -18.49 -5.82 3.77
C SER A 116 -18.34 -4.72 2.72
N LEU A 117 -17.21 -3.98 2.74
CA LEU A 117 -16.99 -2.84 1.87
C LEU A 117 -17.01 -3.23 0.39
N GLN A 118 -17.59 -2.36 -0.43
CA GLN A 118 -17.62 -2.47 -1.88
C GLN A 118 -16.85 -1.31 -2.50
N ALA A 119 -16.17 -1.58 -3.60
CA ALA A 119 -15.55 -0.53 -4.40
C ALA A 119 -16.65 0.43 -4.94
N PRO A 120 -16.39 1.75 -4.95
CA PRO A 120 -17.32 2.69 -5.55
C PRO A 120 -17.37 2.47 -7.07
N LYS A 121 -18.58 2.51 -7.64
CA LYS A 121 -18.76 2.50 -9.10
C LYS A 121 -18.29 3.82 -9.69
N PHE A 122 -17.72 3.76 -10.88
CA PHE A 122 -17.38 4.97 -11.63
C PHE A 122 -18.64 5.82 -11.89
N PRO A 123 -18.61 7.12 -11.56
CA PRO A 123 -19.80 7.98 -11.64
C PRO A 123 -20.06 8.57 -13.04
N GLY A 124 -19.06 8.50 -13.93
CA GLY A 124 -19.17 9.06 -15.28
C GLY A 124 -19.77 8.09 -16.30
N THR A 125 -19.90 8.56 -17.53
CA THR A 125 -20.29 7.73 -18.67
C THR A 125 -19.15 6.81 -19.08
N ILE A 126 -19.48 5.56 -19.42
CA ILE A 126 -18.55 4.58 -19.98
C ILE A 126 -18.91 4.35 -21.45
N ASP A 127 -17.92 4.47 -22.34
CA ASP A 127 -18.01 4.06 -23.73
C ASP A 127 -17.97 2.53 -23.80
N ALA A 128 -19.16 1.90 -23.87
CA ALA A 128 -19.29 0.45 -23.79
C ALA A 128 -18.56 -0.32 -24.91
N PRO A 129 -18.63 0.11 -26.20
CA PRO A 129 -17.78 -0.47 -27.25
C PRO A 129 -16.28 -0.45 -26.91
N LEU A 130 -15.77 0.71 -26.46
CA LEU A 130 -14.36 0.87 -26.14
C LEU A 130 -13.94 0.08 -24.89
N ALA A 131 -14.79 0.04 -23.86
CA ALA A 131 -14.58 -0.79 -22.67
C ALA A 131 -14.53 -2.28 -23.01
N LYS A 132 -15.33 -2.74 -23.98
CA LYS A 132 -15.30 -4.14 -24.45
C LYS A 132 -13.98 -4.49 -25.16
N GLU A 133 -13.42 -3.55 -25.93
CA GLU A 133 -12.06 -3.71 -26.49
C GLU A 133 -11.02 -3.78 -25.36
N GLY A 134 -11.16 -2.89 -24.35
CA GLY A 134 -10.31 -2.88 -23.17
C GLY A 134 -10.36 -4.16 -22.35
N GLU A 135 -11.53 -4.78 -22.22
CA GLU A 135 -11.72 -6.07 -21.56
C GLU A 135 -10.92 -7.17 -22.23
N ALA A 136 -10.93 -7.23 -23.57
CA ALA A 136 -10.15 -8.22 -24.33
C ALA A 136 -8.64 -8.03 -24.09
N ILE A 137 -8.17 -6.78 -24.07
CA ILE A 137 -6.77 -6.44 -23.76
C ILE A 137 -6.43 -6.86 -22.32
N PHE A 138 -7.29 -6.51 -21.36
CA PHE A 138 -7.10 -6.85 -19.95
C PHE A 138 -6.98 -8.38 -19.76
N ASN A 139 -7.88 -9.13 -20.38
CA ASN A 139 -7.91 -10.59 -20.29
C ASN A 139 -6.67 -11.22 -20.92
N GLY A 140 -6.13 -10.65 -22.01
CA GLY A 140 -4.91 -11.13 -22.67
C GLY A 140 -3.60 -10.78 -21.93
N HIS A 141 -3.54 -9.63 -21.25
CA HIS A 141 -2.27 -9.05 -20.78
C HIS A 141 -2.17 -8.84 -19.27
N CYS A 142 -3.28 -8.68 -18.55
CA CYS A 142 -3.30 -8.23 -17.16
C CYS A 142 -3.86 -9.27 -16.17
N SER A 143 -4.86 -10.02 -16.60
CA SER A 143 -5.66 -10.94 -15.76
C SER A 143 -4.84 -12.01 -15.02
N LYS A 144 -3.74 -12.47 -15.61
CA LYS A 144 -2.85 -13.48 -15.01
C LYS A 144 -2.29 -13.06 -13.65
N CYS A 145 -2.06 -11.75 -13.44
CA CYS A 145 -1.56 -11.21 -12.18
C CYS A 145 -2.70 -10.64 -11.34
N HIS A 146 -3.62 -9.90 -11.96
CA HIS A 146 -4.64 -9.10 -11.26
C HIS A 146 -5.98 -9.80 -11.05
N GLY A 147 -6.14 -11.03 -11.55
CA GLY A 147 -7.38 -11.78 -11.50
C GLY A 147 -8.31 -11.50 -12.69
N SER A 148 -9.42 -12.22 -12.71
CA SER A 148 -10.51 -12.09 -13.68
C SER A 148 -11.74 -11.44 -13.05
N TYR A 149 -12.51 -10.74 -13.87
CA TYR A 149 -13.72 -10.00 -13.50
C TYR A 149 -14.90 -10.45 -14.38
N GLY A 150 -16.11 -9.97 -14.12
CA GLY A 150 -17.32 -10.41 -14.82
C GLY A 150 -17.86 -11.74 -14.28
N ASP A 151 -18.31 -12.63 -15.15
CA ASP A 151 -19.04 -13.86 -14.76
C ASP A 151 -18.16 -14.89 -14.02
N SER A 152 -16.86 -14.91 -14.29
CA SER A 152 -15.90 -15.83 -13.67
C SER A 152 -14.86 -15.06 -12.88
N VAL A 153 -15.26 -14.53 -11.72
CA VAL A 153 -14.36 -13.79 -10.83
C VAL A 153 -13.34 -14.72 -10.19
N SER A 154 -12.06 -14.37 -10.34
CA SER A 154 -10.97 -15.04 -9.63
C SER A 154 -9.88 -14.03 -9.29
N TYR A 155 -9.19 -14.21 -8.17
CA TYR A 155 -8.05 -13.39 -7.82
C TYR A 155 -6.93 -14.27 -7.28
N PRO A 156 -5.77 -14.33 -7.96
CA PRO A 156 -4.73 -15.28 -7.61
C PRO A 156 -3.94 -14.89 -6.35
N ASN A 157 -4.09 -13.64 -5.87
CA ASN A 157 -3.22 -13.06 -4.85
C ASN A 157 -1.73 -13.26 -5.18
N LEU A 158 -1.36 -13.02 -6.43
CA LEU A 158 -0.02 -13.32 -6.93
C LEU A 158 1.02 -12.36 -6.33
N LEU A 159 2.06 -12.92 -5.72
CA LEU A 159 3.28 -12.21 -5.40
C LEU A 159 4.18 -12.20 -6.63
N VAL A 160 4.33 -11.02 -7.24
CA VAL A 160 5.15 -10.85 -8.43
C VAL A 160 6.60 -10.60 -7.99
N PRO A 161 7.56 -11.47 -8.38
CA PRO A 161 8.97 -11.30 -8.03
C PRO A 161 9.55 -9.97 -8.52
N GLN A 162 10.49 -9.39 -7.76
CA GLN A 162 11.13 -8.11 -8.12
C GLN A 162 11.70 -8.10 -9.54
N HIS A 163 12.35 -9.17 -9.98
CA HIS A 163 12.97 -9.22 -11.31
C HIS A 163 11.93 -9.13 -12.45
N ILE A 164 10.66 -9.43 -12.16
CA ILE A 164 9.53 -9.31 -13.08
C ILE A 164 8.87 -7.92 -12.94
N ILE A 165 8.46 -7.53 -11.72
CA ILE A 165 7.71 -6.28 -11.50
C ILE A 165 8.58 -5.03 -11.58
N ARG A 166 9.84 -5.09 -11.13
CA ARG A 166 10.87 -4.05 -11.25
C ARG A 166 10.51 -2.68 -10.67
N THR A 167 9.49 -2.60 -9.82
CA THR A 167 9.13 -1.36 -9.10
C THR A 167 10.18 -1.03 -8.04
N ASP A 168 10.08 0.12 -7.39
CA ASP A 168 11.00 0.46 -6.28
C ASP A 168 11.13 -0.72 -5.30
N SER A 169 12.35 -1.13 -4.99
CA SER A 169 12.60 -2.34 -4.18
C SER A 169 12.67 -2.06 -2.68
N MET A 170 12.78 -0.79 -2.29
CA MET A 170 13.23 -0.42 -0.96
C MET A 170 12.31 -0.95 0.15
N LEU A 171 11.00 -0.98 -0.11
CA LEU A 171 10.00 -1.47 0.83
C LEU A 171 10.18 -2.95 1.19
N TYR A 172 10.51 -3.82 0.25
CA TYR A 172 10.74 -5.22 0.59
C TYR A 172 12.19 -5.48 1.02
N THR A 173 13.19 -4.77 0.46
CA THR A 173 14.61 -5.03 0.79
C THR A 173 14.92 -4.68 2.24
N SER A 174 14.24 -3.68 2.80
CA SER A 174 14.37 -3.29 4.21
C SER A 174 14.08 -4.44 5.18
N ASN A 175 13.14 -5.33 4.85
CA ASN A 175 12.82 -6.51 5.68
C ASN A 175 13.98 -7.51 5.77
N TYR A 176 14.89 -7.51 4.79
CA TYR A 176 16.06 -8.38 4.76
C TYR A 176 17.30 -7.69 5.32
N SER A 177 17.48 -6.39 5.04
CA SER A 177 18.63 -5.63 5.53
C SER A 177 18.50 -5.25 7.00
N ASN A 178 17.27 -5.14 7.53
CA ASN A 178 17.02 -4.99 8.96
C ASN A 178 15.90 -5.93 9.44
N PRO A 179 16.23 -7.21 9.69
CA PRO A 179 15.25 -8.21 10.07
C PRO A 179 14.77 -8.07 11.52
N GLN A 180 15.30 -7.12 12.30
CA GLN A 180 14.99 -6.98 13.73
C GLN A 180 13.49 -6.78 13.99
N PHE A 181 12.83 -5.97 13.15
CA PHE A 181 11.37 -5.80 13.25
C PHE A 181 10.63 -7.11 12.94
N VAL A 182 11.02 -7.82 11.89
CA VAL A 182 10.42 -9.11 11.51
C VAL A 182 10.59 -10.14 12.64
N GLN A 183 11.78 -10.21 13.22
CA GLN A 183 12.09 -11.10 14.34
C GLN A 183 11.32 -10.72 15.60
N TRP A 184 11.27 -9.42 15.93
CA TRP A 184 10.49 -8.91 17.05
C TRP A 184 9.02 -9.29 16.89
N PHE A 185 8.43 -9.01 15.72
CA PHE A 185 7.02 -9.32 15.46
C PHE A 185 6.77 -10.82 15.58
N ASN A 186 7.62 -11.65 14.96
CA ASN A 186 7.42 -13.10 14.95
C ASN A 186 7.61 -13.77 16.32
N ASN A 187 8.33 -13.12 17.24
CA ASN A 187 8.46 -13.55 18.64
C ASN A 187 7.46 -12.87 19.59
N SER A 188 6.63 -11.95 19.09
CA SER A 188 5.73 -11.15 19.91
C SER A 188 4.41 -11.84 20.24
N TRP A 189 3.60 -11.16 21.06
CA TRP A 189 2.21 -11.52 21.32
C TRP A 189 1.36 -11.69 20.05
N PHE A 190 1.66 -10.99 18.95
CA PHE A 190 0.89 -11.10 17.69
C PHE A 190 0.90 -12.50 17.07
N THR A 191 1.87 -13.35 17.42
CA THR A 191 2.00 -14.71 16.88
C THR A 191 1.46 -15.80 17.79
N LYS A 192 0.81 -15.42 18.90
CA LYS A 192 0.27 -16.33 19.92
C LYS A 192 -1.25 -16.46 19.80
N GLY A 193 -1.80 -17.46 20.50
CA GLY A 193 -3.24 -17.74 20.55
C GLY A 193 -3.75 -18.51 19.33
N ASP A 194 -5.07 -18.58 19.20
CA ASP A 194 -5.75 -19.42 18.21
C ASP A 194 -5.73 -18.83 16.79
N HIS A 195 -5.48 -17.52 16.67
CA HIS A 195 -5.43 -16.79 15.41
C HIS A 195 -4.11 -15.99 15.29
N PRO A 196 -2.98 -16.69 15.06
CA PRO A 196 -1.68 -16.04 15.00
C PRO A 196 -1.49 -15.27 13.67
N ALA A 197 -0.85 -14.11 13.76
CA ALA A 197 -0.26 -13.42 12.62
C ALA A 197 1.25 -13.71 12.55
N ARG A 198 1.85 -13.55 11.38
CA ARG A 198 3.31 -13.65 11.20
C ARG A 198 3.79 -12.86 9.98
N LEU A 199 4.99 -12.33 10.07
CA LEU A 199 5.68 -11.69 8.96
C LEU A 199 6.55 -12.71 8.22
N GLU A 200 6.29 -12.88 6.93
CA GLU A 200 7.05 -13.71 5.99
C GLU A 200 7.53 -12.83 4.83
N PRO A 201 8.74 -12.24 4.91
CA PRO A 201 9.27 -11.39 3.85
C PRO A 201 9.27 -12.08 2.48
N TYR A 202 8.99 -11.31 1.43
CA TYR A 202 9.06 -11.76 0.04
C TYR A 202 9.74 -10.71 -0.82
N ALA A 203 10.57 -11.14 -1.78
CA ALA A 203 11.29 -10.24 -2.67
C ALA A 203 10.45 -9.82 -3.88
N GLY A 204 9.41 -9.02 -3.63
CA GLY A 204 8.47 -8.56 -4.64
C GLY A 204 7.20 -7.98 -4.05
N TYR A 205 6.16 -7.84 -4.89
CA TYR A 205 4.90 -7.17 -4.52
C TYR A 205 3.67 -7.94 -4.99
N ILE A 206 2.59 -7.84 -4.23
CA ILE A 206 1.27 -8.33 -4.64
C ILE A 206 0.81 -7.50 -5.85
N ALA A 207 0.32 -8.18 -6.89
CA ALA A 207 -0.55 -7.55 -7.89
C ALA A 207 -1.95 -7.41 -7.27
N PRO A 208 -2.41 -6.20 -6.88
CA PRO A 208 -3.67 -6.05 -6.15
C PRO A 208 -4.88 -6.35 -7.04
N PRO A 209 -6.05 -6.69 -6.46
CA PRO A 209 -7.31 -6.60 -7.20
C PRO A 209 -7.53 -5.14 -7.62
N LEU A 210 -8.23 -4.96 -8.73
CA LEU A 210 -8.39 -3.67 -9.41
C LEU A 210 -9.79 -3.09 -9.24
N ASP A 211 -10.61 -3.67 -8.35
CA ASP A 211 -11.94 -3.14 -8.04
C ASP A 211 -11.84 -1.69 -7.57
N GLY A 212 -12.54 -0.76 -8.22
CA GLY A 212 -12.48 0.66 -7.91
C GLY A 212 -11.13 1.33 -8.21
N ILE A 213 -10.27 0.72 -9.05
CA ILE A 213 -8.96 1.30 -9.39
C ILE A 213 -9.07 2.74 -9.90
N TRP A 214 -10.19 3.10 -10.52
CA TRP A 214 -10.43 4.44 -11.02
C TRP A 214 -10.31 5.53 -9.95
N ILE A 215 -10.44 5.22 -8.65
CA ILE A 215 -10.40 6.21 -7.55
C ILE A 215 -9.28 5.95 -6.53
N THR A 216 -8.26 5.18 -6.90
CA THR A 216 -7.13 4.86 -6.00
C THR A 216 -5.80 5.45 -6.47
N ALA A 217 -5.83 6.51 -7.28
CA ALA A 217 -4.60 7.22 -7.60
C ALA A 217 -4.05 7.92 -6.33
N PRO A 218 -2.73 8.16 -6.24
CA PRO A 218 -1.70 7.76 -7.20
C PRO A 218 -1.42 6.25 -7.15
N TYR A 219 -0.78 5.71 -8.18
CA TYR A 219 -0.56 4.28 -8.35
C TYR A 219 0.84 3.84 -7.94
N LEU A 220 1.02 2.52 -7.84
CA LEU A 220 2.15 1.79 -7.24
C LEU A 220 2.17 1.87 -5.71
N HIS A 221 2.98 1.02 -5.07
CA HIS A 221 3.01 0.89 -3.61
C HIS A 221 3.49 2.14 -2.87
N ASN A 222 4.13 3.08 -3.57
CA ASN A 222 4.68 4.31 -3.03
C ASN A 222 3.97 5.56 -3.58
N GLY A 223 2.84 5.40 -4.30
CA GLY A 223 2.08 6.54 -4.81
C GLY A 223 2.85 7.44 -5.78
N SER A 224 3.78 6.89 -6.56
CA SER A 224 4.70 7.66 -7.41
C SER A 224 4.13 8.04 -8.78
N VAL A 225 3.03 7.42 -9.22
CA VAL A 225 2.46 7.60 -10.56
C VAL A 225 1.08 8.24 -10.47
N PRO A 226 0.85 9.44 -11.03
CA PRO A 226 -0.32 10.25 -10.68
C PRO A 226 -1.65 9.80 -11.32
N ASP A 227 -1.62 9.11 -12.46
CA ASP A 227 -2.80 8.73 -13.25
C ASP A 227 -2.61 7.39 -14.00
N LEU A 228 -3.69 6.82 -14.54
CA LEU A 228 -3.67 5.51 -15.20
C LEU A 228 -2.87 5.51 -16.51
N GLU A 229 -2.95 6.57 -17.32
CA GLU A 229 -2.16 6.68 -18.55
C GLU A 229 -0.66 6.61 -18.23
N ASN A 230 -0.19 7.30 -17.19
CA ASN A 230 1.20 7.22 -16.76
C ASN A 230 1.55 5.86 -16.11
N LEU A 231 0.59 5.16 -15.52
CA LEU A 231 0.80 3.79 -15.04
C LEU A 231 1.04 2.84 -16.21
N LEU A 232 0.25 2.96 -17.28
CA LEU A 232 0.30 2.12 -18.46
C LEU A 232 1.37 2.55 -19.48
N ASN A 233 1.85 3.80 -19.43
CA ASN A 233 2.90 4.33 -20.30
C ASN A 233 4.04 4.91 -19.47
N SER A 234 5.04 4.08 -19.15
CA SER A 234 6.12 4.49 -18.26
C SER A 234 6.98 5.61 -18.84
N LYS A 235 7.03 5.74 -20.18
CA LYS A 235 7.80 6.77 -20.87
C LYS A 235 7.23 8.17 -20.61
N ASN A 236 5.95 8.25 -20.23
CA ASN A 236 5.30 9.52 -19.92
C ASN A 236 5.42 9.88 -18.42
N ARG A 237 5.82 8.98 -17.52
CA ARG A 237 5.76 9.23 -16.07
C ARG A 237 6.55 10.48 -15.67
N PRO A 238 5.96 11.42 -14.90
CA PRO A 238 6.69 12.57 -14.41
C PRO A 238 7.73 12.17 -13.36
N GLN A 239 8.94 12.70 -13.47
CA GLN A 239 9.99 12.56 -12.45
C GLN A 239 9.70 13.45 -11.24
N TYR A 240 9.18 14.65 -11.49
CA TYR A 240 8.77 15.60 -10.47
C TYR A 240 7.37 16.09 -10.75
N TRP A 241 6.47 15.94 -9.78
CA TRP A 241 5.09 16.40 -9.93
C TRP A 241 4.48 16.84 -8.61
N SER A 242 3.49 17.72 -8.68
CA SER A 242 2.70 18.13 -7.51
C SER A 242 1.21 18.12 -7.84
N ARG A 243 0.38 17.93 -6.81
CA ARG A 243 -1.06 18.17 -6.86
C ARG A 243 -1.45 19.22 -5.84
N ASP A 244 -2.58 19.87 -6.05
CA ASP A 244 -3.16 20.77 -5.07
C ASP A 244 -3.79 19.93 -3.94
N PHE A 245 -3.30 20.11 -2.72
CA PHE A 245 -3.81 19.41 -1.54
C PHE A 245 -4.89 20.19 -0.80
N ASP A 246 -5.00 21.50 -1.05
CA ASP A 246 -6.00 22.36 -0.43
C ASP A 246 -7.28 22.38 -1.27
N LYS A 247 -7.15 22.24 -2.60
CA LYS A 247 -8.25 22.09 -3.57
C LYS A 247 -7.97 20.91 -4.53
N PRO A 248 -8.10 19.67 -4.05
CA PRO A 248 -7.83 18.49 -4.87
C PRO A 248 -8.75 18.42 -6.09
N GLN A 249 -8.16 18.14 -7.25
CA GLN A 249 -8.88 17.91 -8.50
C GLN A 249 -8.55 16.52 -9.05
N TYR A 250 -9.57 15.81 -9.52
CA TYR A 250 -9.46 14.46 -10.03
C TYR A 250 -9.94 14.39 -11.48
N ASN A 251 -9.11 13.83 -12.35
CA ASN A 251 -9.44 13.60 -13.76
C ASN A 251 -10.16 12.25 -13.87
N HIS A 252 -11.39 12.25 -14.38
CA HIS A 252 -12.18 11.03 -14.58
C HIS A 252 -12.00 10.41 -15.97
N ASP A 253 -11.54 11.18 -16.96
CA ASP A 253 -11.29 10.68 -18.32
C ASP A 253 -10.03 9.82 -18.35
N ASN A 254 -8.98 10.29 -17.67
CA ASN A 254 -7.79 9.52 -17.31
C ASN A 254 -7.72 9.44 -15.77
N PRO A 255 -8.34 8.41 -15.15
CA PRO A 255 -8.49 8.28 -13.72
C PRO A 255 -7.17 8.54 -12.96
N GLY A 256 -7.13 9.67 -12.25
CA GLY A 256 -5.94 10.14 -11.58
C GLY A 256 -6.04 11.55 -11.05
N TRP A 257 -5.00 12.00 -10.35
CA TRP A 257 -4.92 13.38 -9.90
C TRP A 257 -4.69 14.33 -11.07
N ALA A 258 -5.30 15.51 -11.02
CA ALA A 258 -4.75 16.64 -11.76
C ALA A 258 -3.40 17.02 -11.11
N TYR A 259 -2.35 17.14 -11.92
CA TYR A 259 -1.00 17.45 -11.44
C TYR A 259 -0.27 18.41 -12.36
N VAL A 260 0.76 19.05 -11.80
CA VAL A 260 1.71 19.90 -12.51
C VAL A 260 3.05 19.18 -12.56
N ARG A 261 3.66 19.13 -13.75
CA ARG A 261 5.03 18.64 -13.94
C ARG A 261 6.03 19.73 -13.58
N HIS A 262 7.15 19.32 -12.99
CA HIS A 262 8.24 20.21 -12.65
C HIS A 262 9.54 19.71 -13.27
N GLU A 263 10.46 20.63 -13.53
CA GLU A 263 11.81 20.31 -14.04
C GLU A 263 12.81 20.04 -12.90
N LYS A 264 12.46 20.42 -11.66
CA LYS A 264 13.34 20.36 -10.49
C LYS A 264 12.57 19.92 -9.24
N PRO A 265 13.24 19.32 -8.26
CA PRO A 265 12.63 19.04 -6.96
C PRO A 265 12.31 20.32 -6.19
N GLY A 266 11.42 20.22 -5.21
CA GLY A 266 11.03 21.35 -4.37
C GLY A 266 10.01 20.98 -3.30
N LYS A 267 9.60 21.97 -2.50
CA LYS A 267 8.60 21.77 -1.44
C LYS A 267 7.26 21.36 -2.06
N ASN A 268 6.61 20.35 -1.47
CA ASN A 268 5.34 19.79 -1.94
C ASN A 268 5.40 19.16 -3.36
N ILE A 269 6.60 18.87 -3.87
CA ILE A 269 6.80 18.15 -5.13
C ILE A 269 7.16 16.71 -4.79
N TYR A 270 6.42 15.76 -5.36
CA TYR A 270 6.79 14.36 -5.37
C TYR A 270 8.07 14.19 -6.18
N ASN A 271 9.14 13.69 -5.56
CA ASN A 271 10.46 13.53 -6.17
C ASN A 271 10.83 12.05 -6.27
N THR A 272 10.89 11.52 -7.51
CA THR A 272 11.15 10.10 -7.75
C THR A 272 12.62 9.69 -7.67
N ASP A 273 13.54 10.64 -7.47
CA ASP A 273 14.97 10.37 -7.27
C ASP A 273 15.30 10.03 -5.80
N LEU A 274 14.36 10.27 -4.89
CA LEU A 274 14.54 9.93 -3.48
C LEU A 274 14.48 8.40 -3.27
N PRO A 275 15.28 7.86 -2.33
CA PRO A 275 15.22 6.44 -1.98
C PRO A 275 13.82 5.99 -1.56
N GLY A 276 13.27 4.97 -2.23
CA GLY A 276 11.92 4.46 -1.95
C GLY A 276 10.79 5.14 -2.74
N TYR A 277 11.07 6.26 -3.42
CA TYR A 277 10.07 7.06 -4.14
C TYR A 277 10.07 6.80 -5.65
N SER A 278 10.84 5.82 -6.15
CA SER A 278 10.99 5.62 -7.59
C SER A 278 9.67 5.28 -8.27
N ASN A 279 9.43 5.88 -9.45
CA ASN A 279 8.30 5.60 -10.34
C ASN A 279 8.60 4.52 -11.38
N LYS A 280 9.65 3.71 -11.17
CA LYS A 280 10.07 2.64 -12.09
C LYS A 280 9.21 1.38 -11.93
N GLY A 281 9.39 0.43 -12.85
CA GLY A 281 8.72 -0.87 -12.84
C GLY A 281 7.33 -0.88 -13.46
N HIS A 282 6.72 -2.07 -13.49
CA HIS A 282 5.41 -2.31 -14.09
C HIS A 282 5.34 -1.77 -15.54
N TYR A 283 6.29 -2.21 -16.38
CA TYR A 283 6.46 -1.78 -17.78
C TYR A 283 5.56 -2.52 -18.79
N PHE A 284 4.63 -3.34 -18.30
CA PHE A 284 3.84 -4.23 -19.16
C PHE A 284 2.96 -3.48 -20.15
N GLY A 285 2.50 -2.28 -19.79
CA GLY A 285 1.69 -1.42 -20.64
C GLY A 285 2.48 -0.69 -21.75
N ASP A 286 3.81 -0.62 -21.69
CA ASP A 286 4.63 0.13 -22.66
C ASP A 286 4.58 -0.44 -24.08
N LYS A 287 4.09 -1.67 -24.22
CA LYS A 287 3.89 -2.36 -25.50
C LYS A 287 2.54 -2.04 -26.14
N LEU A 288 1.60 -1.50 -25.37
CA LEU A 288 0.28 -1.11 -25.86
C LEU A 288 0.37 0.19 -26.64
N THR A 289 -0.35 0.26 -27.75
CA THR A 289 -0.60 1.49 -28.50
C THR A 289 -1.43 2.48 -27.69
N ASP A 290 -1.47 3.73 -28.13
CA ASP A 290 -2.26 4.78 -27.46
C ASP A 290 -3.76 4.44 -27.44
N HIS A 291 -4.28 3.83 -28.52
CA HIS A 291 -5.66 3.35 -28.59
C HIS A 291 -5.91 2.20 -27.61
N GLU A 292 -5.03 1.20 -27.57
CA GLU A 292 -5.16 0.07 -26.65
C GLU A 292 -5.11 0.50 -25.18
N ARG A 293 -4.26 1.47 -24.83
CA ARG A 293 -4.24 2.03 -23.45
C ARG A 293 -5.52 2.77 -23.14
N LYS A 294 -6.05 3.59 -24.06
CA LYS A 294 -7.33 4.26 -23.89
C LYS A 294 -8.48 3.26 -23.71
N ALA A 295 -8.52 2.20 -24.51
CA ALA A 295 -9.49 1.13 -24.39
C ALA A 295 -9.39 0.42 -23.03
N LEU A 296 -8.16 0.06 -22.62
CA LEU A 296 -7.91 -0.56 -21.33
C LEU A 296 -8.34 0.35 -20.16
N ILE A 297 -8.04 1.65 -20.21
CA ILE A 297 -8.48 2.61 -19.18
C ILE A 297 -10.01 2.66 -19.11
N GLU A 298 -10.70 2.64 -20.26
CA GLU A 298 -12.15 2.63 -20.30
C GLU A 298 -12.74 1.37 -19.64
N TYR A 299 -12.11 0.21 -19.86
CA TYR A 299 -12.46 -1.02 -19.13
C TYR A 299 -12.17 -0.92 -17.64
N LEU A 300 -11.02 -0.36 -17.23
CA LEU A 300 -10.67 -0.22 -15.80
C LEU A 300 -11.65 0.69 -15.04
N LYS A 301 -12.37 1.60 -15.70
CA LYS A 301 -13.47 2.37 -15.10
C LYS A 301 -14.69 1.50 -14.75
N THR A 302 -14.83 0.34 -15.37
CA THR A 302 -15.94 -0.59 -15.09
C THR A 302 -15.70 -1.45 -13.84
N LEU A 303 -14.45 -1.49 -13.34
CA LEU A 303 -14.01 -2.34 -12.24
C LEU A 303 -14.19 -1.67 -10.87
#